data_AF-A0A4R6WEQ0-F1
#
_entry.id   AF-A0A4R6WEQ0-F1
#
_cell.length_a   1.000
_cell.length_b   1.000
_cell.length_c   1.000
_cell.angle_alpha   90.00
_cell.angle_beta   90.00
_cell.angle_gamma   90.00
#
_symmetry.space_group_name_H-M   'P 1'
#
loop_
_entity.id
_entity.type
_entity.pdbx_description
1 polymer ?
#
loop_
_entity_poly.entity_id
_entity_poly.type
_entity_poly.pdbx_seq_one_letter_code
_entity_poly.pdbx_strand_id
1 'polypeptide(L)'
;MFSFFKRQRPRKHLKVDQSDKGGFKFSLDLREHQLADSFKVKIPVEFVPYESDRFRAKTEDDQKAISITNYQKKWEGEVIDQKFFKELKLALYEKFVDEGGYEPYDDLKATDHFIRKSFKVDQETQYYFTSARIIGDRLVISEFIIREIGLYNRLMMPTLEIINNSLEYTGDS
;
A
#
# COMPACT_ATOMS: atom_id res chain seq x y z
N MET A 1 -5.34 -21.39 43.38
CA MET A 1 -4.33 -21.23 42.32
C MET A 1 -5.09 -21.02 41.00
N PHE A 2 -5.41 -19.78 40.65
CA PHE A 2 -6.21 -19.47 39.46
C PHE A 2 -5.31 -19.05 38.30
N SER A 3 -5.26 -19.90 37.28
CA SER A 3 -4.61 -19.65 36.00
C SER A 3 -5.36 -18.57 35.22
N PHE A 4 -4.74 -17.41 35.05
CA PHE A 4 -5.20 -16.39 34.09
C PHE A 4 -4.82 -16.84 32.67
N PHE A 5 -5.71 -17.57 32.01
CA PHE A 5 -5.70 -17.65 30.55
C PHE A 5 -6.07 -16.27 30.02
N LYS A 6 -5.09 -15.51 29.52
CA LYS A 6 -5.34 -14.38 28.62
C LYS A 6 -6.03 -14.93 27.38
N ARG A 7 -7.36 -14.82 27.32
CA ARG A 7 -8.13 -14.99 26.08
C ARG A 7 -7.61 -13.95 25.09
N GLN A 8 -6.76 -14.37 24.14
CA GLN A 8 -6.52 -13.59 22.93
C GLN A 8 -7.89 -13.40 22.27
N ARG A 9 -8.34 -12.15 22.17
CA ARG A 9 -9.54 -11.84 21.38
C ARG A 9 -9.29 -12.33 19.95
N PRO A 10 -10.27 -12.97 19.28
CA PRO A 10 -10.11 -13.37 17.89
C PRO A 10 -9.73 -12.12 17.07
N ARG A 11 -8.55 -12.15 16.44
CA ARG A 11 -8.09 -11.08 15.54
C ARG A 11 -9.10 -11.01 14.39
N LYS A 12 -9.82 -9.89 14.27
CA LYS A 12 -10.89 -9.73 13.28
C LYS A 12 -10.30 -9.86 11.87
N HIS A 13 -10.58 -10.97 11.20
CA HIS A 13 -10.32 -11.12 9.77
C HIS A 13 -11.43 -10.38 9.03
N LEU A 14 -11.05 -9.48 8.11
CA LEU A 14 -12.00 -8.81 7.22
C LEU A 14 -11.89 -9.47 5.85
N LYS A 15 -13.01 -9.99 5.35
CA LYS A 15 -13.12 -10.51 3.99
C LYS A 15 -13.66 -9.40 3.08
N VAL A 16 -12.91 -9.01 2.05
CA VAL A 16 -13.32 -7.97 1.09
C VAL A 16 -13.56 -8.60 -0.27
N ASP A 17 -14.79 -8.51 -0.78
CA ASP A 17 -15.13 -8.95 -2.14
C ASP A 17 -15.24 -7.74 -3.06
N GLN A 18 -14.49 -7.73 -4.17
CA GLN A 18 -14.59 -6.69 -5.19
C GLN A 18 -15.00 -7.29 -6.53
N SER A 19 -16.01 -6.70 -7.18
CA SER A 19 -16.46 -7.08 -8.52
C SER A 19 -16.21 -5.95 -9.51
N ASP A 20 -15.48 -6.21 -10.58
CA ASP A 20 -15.36 -5.25 -11.68
C ASP A 20 -16.47 -5.45 -12.73
N LYS A 21 -16.69 -4.46 -13.60
CA LYS A 21 -17.79 -4.47 -14.62
C LYS A 21 -17.77 -5.68 -15.58
N GLY A 22 -16.69 -6.46 -15.59
CA GLY A 22 -16.53 -7.72 -16.34
C GLY A 22 -16.76 -9.02 -15.56
N GLY A 23 -17.29 -8.97 -14.33
CA GLY A 23 -17.67 -10.18 -13.57
C GLY A 23 -16.52 -10.88 -12.82
N PHE A 24 -15.34 -10.26 -12.74
CA PHE A 24 -14.24 -10.77 -11.94
C PHE A 24 -14.50 -10.53 -10.44
N LYS A 25 -14.51 -11.59 -9.63
CA LYS A 25 -14.60 -11.52 -8.16
C LYS A 25 -13.30 -12.03 -7.54
N PHE A 26 -12.73 -11.28 -6.62
CA PHE A 26 -11.66 -11.77 -5.74
C PHE A 26 -11.97 -11.41 -4.29
N SER A 27 -11.38 -12.18 -3.39
CA SER A 27 -11.57 -12.04 -1.96
C SER A 27 -10.23 -11.97 -1.25
N LEU A 28 -10.11 -11.06 -0.28
CA LEU A 28 -8.91 -10.91 0.56
C LEU A 28 -9.29 -11.06 2.02
N ASP A 29 -8.55 -11.89 2.75
CA ASP A 29 -8.59 -11.94 4.20
C ASP A 29 -7.52 -10.99 4.75
N LEU A 30 -7.94 -9.97 5.50
CA LEU A 30 -7.04 -8.93 5.99
C LEU A 30 -6.81 -9.03 7.51
N ARG A 31 -5.60 -8.67 7.95
CA ARG A 31 -5.20 -8.51 9.35
C ARG A 31 -4.72 -7.09 9.60
N GLU A 32 -5.06 -6.54 10.75
CA GLU A 32 -4.64 -5.21 11.19
C GLU A 32 -3.21 -5.22 11.75
N HIS A 33 -2.43 -4.20 11.40
CA HIS A 33 -1.07 -3.96 11.82
C HIS A 33 -0.86 -2.48 12.14
N GLN A 34 -0.01 -2.22 13.13
CA GLN A 34 0.44 -0.87 13.46
C GLN A 34 1.54 -0.44 12.47
N LEU A 35 1.43 0.76 11.93
CA LEU A 35 2.41 1.45 11.09
C LEU A 35 2.99 2.62 11.89
N ALA A 36 4.23 2.44 12.39
CA ALA A 36 4.84 3.40 13.31
C ALA A 36 3.89 3.80 14.47
N ASP A 37 4.14 4.91 15.16
CA ASP A 37 3.37 5.26 16.37
C ASP A 37 2.01 5.92 16.08
N SER A 38 1.60 6.10 14.81
CA SER A 38 0.44 6.96 14.50
C SER A 38 -0.51 6.43 13.43
N PHE A 39 -0.30 5.24 12.87
CA PHE A 39 -1.20 4.67 11.86
C PHE A 39 -1.47 3.19 12.09
N LYS A 40 -2.64 2.74 11.64
CA LYS A 40 -2.97 1.32 11.48
C LYS A 40 -3.31 1.05 10.03
N VAL A 41 -3.03 -0.17 9.58
CA VAL A 41 -3.38 -0.64 8.24
C VAL A 41 -3.81 -2.09 8.31
N LYS A 42 -4.66 -2.51 7.38
CA LYS A 42 -5.00 -3.91 7.18
C LYS A 42 -4.32 -4.42 5.91
N ILE A 43 -3.53 -5.47 6.04
CA ILE A 43 -2.85 -6.15 4.92
C ILE A 43 -3.32 -7.61 4.80
N PRO A 44 -3.21 -8.23 3.62
CA PRO A 44 -3.58 -9.63 3.45
C PRO A 44 -2.83 -10.57 4.40
N VAL A 45 -3.52 -11.57 4.95
CA VAL A 45 -3.00 -12.47 6.00
C VAL A 45 -1.78 -13.28 5.57
N GLU A 46 -1.59 -13.49 4.26
CA GLU A 46 -0.43 -14.16 3.69
C GLU A 46 0.86 -13.35 3.83
N PHE A 47 0.79 -12.03 4.03
CA PHE A 47 1.94 -11.20 4.30
C PHE A 47 2.29 -11.23 5.79
N VAL A 48 3.46 -11.78 6.09
CA VAL A 48 4.02 -11.88 7.45
C VAL A 48 4.99 -10.71 7.67
N PRO A 49 4.72 -9.81 8.63
CA PRO A 49 5.63 -8.71 8.96
C PRO A 49 6.97 -9.19 9.50
N TYR A 50 8.02 -8.45 9.21
CA TYR A 50 9.36 -8.66 9.76
C TYR A 50 9.98 -7.35 10.25
N GLU A 51 10.99 -7.45 11.09
CA GLU A 51 11.67 -6.28 11.67
C GLU A 51 12.43 -5.49 10.60
N SER A 52 12.14 -4.19 10.50
CA SER A 52 12.75 -3.27 9.55
C SER A 52 12.59 -1.81 10.01
N ASP A 53 13.38 -0.91 9.41
CA ASP A 53 13.29 0.56 9.53
C ASP A 53 11.91 1.17 9.21
N ARG A 54 11.09 0.45 8.45
CA ARG A 54 9.76 0.82 7.99
C ARG A 54 8.86 -0.41 8.01
N PHE A 55 7.57 -0.25 7.84
CA PHE A 55 6.70 -1.42 7.76
C PHE A 55 7.00 -2.24 6.52
N ARG A 56 7.38 -3.50 6.72
CA ARG A 56 7.58 -4.48 5.67
C ARG A 56 6.98 -5.82 6.07
N ALA A 57 6.42 -6.50 5.09
CA ALA A 57 5.91 -7.86 5.23
C ALA A 57 6.17 -8.65 3.95
N LYS A 58 6.24 -9.98 4.04
CA LYS A 58 6.48 -10.87 2.90
C LYS A 58 5.70 -12.17 3.04
N THR A 59 5.44 -12.84 1.93
CA THR A 59 4.85 -14.19 1.95
C THR A 59 5.87 -15.21 2.46
N GLU A 60 5.39 -16.32 3.01
CA GLU A 60 6.26 -17.37 3.57
C GLU A 60 7.21 -18.00 2.52
N ASP A 61 6.80 -17.99 1.25
CA ASP A 61 7.57 -18.47 0.10
C ASP A 61 8.48 -17.42 -0.53
N ASP A 62 8.58 -16.23 0.07
CA ASP A 62 9.34 -15.07 -0.41
C ASP A 62 8.98 -14.61 -1.83
N GLN A 63 7.85 -15.04 -2.39
CA GLN A 63 7.41 -14.64 -3.73
C GLN A 63 6.84 -13.23 -3.78
N LYS A 64 6.33 -12.71 -2.66
CA LYS A 64 5.77 -11.36 -2.57
C LYS A 64 6.30 -10.63 -1.34
N ALA A 65 6.55 -9.35 -1.51
CA ALA A 65 6.86 -8.45 -0.40
C ALA A 65 6.04 -7.16 -0.54
N ILE A 66 5.61 -6.61 0.59
CA ILE A 66 4.98 -5.30 0.68
C ILE A 66 5.83 -4.39 1.57
N SER A 67 5.96 -3.13 1.16
CA SER A 67 6.47 -2.06 2.00
C SER A 67 5.47 -0.91 2.04
N ILE A 68 5.33 -0.30 3.22
CA ILE A 68 4.45 0.85 3.45
C ILE A 68 5.24 1.92 4.17
N THR A 69 5.28 3.12 3.59
CA THR A 69 6.01 4.27 4.13
C THR A 69 5.10 5.49 4.16
N ASN A 70 5.06 6.18 5.31
CA ASN A 70 4.32 7.42 5.46
C ASN A 70 5.30 8.58 5.66
N TYR A 71 5.18 9.61 4.81
CA TYR A 71 5.91 10.86 4.93
C TYR A 71 4.95 11.93 5.42
N GLN A 72 5.39 12.72 6.39
CA GLN A 72 4.60 13.83 6.92
C GLN A 72 5.36 15.12 6.67
N LYS A 73 4.66 16.14 6.18
CA LYS A 73 5.13 17.52 6.17
C LYS A 73 4.04 18.45 6.65
N LYS A 74 4.42 19.68 7.01
CA LYS A 74 3.45 20.74 7.27
C LYS A 74 2.60 20.97 6.01
N TRP A 75 1.29 21.07 6.19
CA TRP A 75 0.38 21.46 5.12
C TRP A 75 0.45 22.98 4.93
N GLU A 76 0.70 23.42 3.70
CA GLU A 76 0.89 24.82 3.31
C GLU A 76 -0.25 25.31 2.42
N GLY A 77 -1.37 24.58 2.36
CA GLY A 77 -2.52 24.90 1.52
C GLY A 77 -2.49 24.22 0.16
N GLU A 78 -1.69 23.16 -0.01
CA GLU A 78 -1.67 22.38 -1.25
C GLU A 78 -3.04 21.77 -1.54
N VAL A 79 -3.47 21.89 -2.80
CA VAL A 79 -4.66 21.19 -3.33
C VAL A 79 -4.24 19.78 -3.72
N ILE A 80 -4.83 18.77 -3.09
CA ILE A 80 -4.60 17.37 -3.42
C ILE A 80 -5.57 16.96 -4.53
N ASP A 81 -5.08 16.97 -5.76
CA ASP A 81 -5.82 16.56 -6.96
C ASP A 81 -4.95 15.67 -7.86
N GLN A 82 -5.48 15.28 -9.02
CA GLN A 82 -4.72 14.52 -10.02
C GLN A 82 -3.38 15.19 -10.40
N LYS A 83 -3.31 16.53 -10.46
CA LYS A 83 -2.11 17.27 -10.86
C LYS A 83 -1.04 17.17 -9.77
N PHE A 84 -1.41 17.34 -8.50
CA PHE A 84 -0.52 17.13 -7.35
C PHE A 84 0.20 15.78 -7.43
N PHE A 85 -0.54 14.70 -7.67
CA PHE A 85 0.08 13.37 -7.74
C PHE A 85 0.99 13.17 -8.96
N LYS A 86 0.64 13.77 -10.10
CA LYS A 86 1.49 13.72 -11.30
C LYS A 86 2.81 14.43 -11.07
N GLU A 87 2.76 15.64 -10.50
CA GLU A 87 3.95 16.42 -10.14
C GLU A 87 4.82 15.69 -9.11
N LEU A 88 4.18 15.00 -8.15
CA LEU A 88 4.88 14.24 -7.12
C LEU A 88 5.64 13.01 -7.66
N LYS A 89 5.16 12.38 -8.75
CA LYS A 89 5.63 11.03 -9.12
C LYS A 89 6.13 10.84 -10.55
N LEU A 90 5.63 11.57 -11.54
CA LEU A 90 5.97 11.27 -12.94
C LEU A 90 7.46 11.41 -13.24
N ALA A 91 8.11 12.46 -12.72
CA ALA A 91 9.55 12.63 -12.90
C ALA A 91 10.37 11.49 -12.27
N LEU A 92 9.90 10.90 -11.16
CA LEU A 92 10.55 9.73 -10.56
C LEU A 92 10.34 8.48 -11.42
N TYR A 93 9.12 8.29 -11.93
CA TYR A 93 8.79 7.17 -12.81
C TYR A 93 9.54 7.23 -14.15
N GLU A 94 9.75 8.42 -14.70
CA GLU A 94 10.61 8.62 -15.88
C GLU A 94 12.04 8.18 -15.58
N LYS A 95 12.63 8.60 -14.45
CA LYS A 95 13.96 8.14 -14.03
C LYS A 95 14.07 6.64 -13.83
N PHE A 96 13.02 5.97 -13.33
CA PHE A 96 13.03 4.51 -13.23
C PHE A 96 13.22 3.84 -14.60
N VAL A 97 12.61 4.40 -15.64
CA VAL A 97 12.73 3.88 -17.02
C VAL A 97 14.07 4.29 -17.63
N ASP A 98 14.39 5.58 -17.60
CA ASP A 98 15.53 6.16 -18.32
C ASP A 98 16.88 5.79 -17.70
N GLU A 99 16.95 5.69 -16.37
CA GLU A 99 18.19 5.45 -15.62
C GLU A 99 18.17 4.10 -14.89
N GLY A 100 17.00 3.62 -14.49
CA GLY A 100 16.85 2.43 -13.65
C GLY A 100 16.67 1.11 -14.40
N GLY A 101 16.42 1.14 -15.72
CA GLY A 101 16.17 -0.06 -16.52
C GLY A 101 14.79 -0.70 -16.29
N TYR A 102 13.83 0.05 -15.74
CA TYR A 102 12.49 -0.46 -15.46
C TYR A 102 11.67 -0.50 -16.74
N GLU A 103 10.93 -1.60 -16.97
CA GLU A 103 10.01 -1.72 -18.11
C GLU A 103 8.58 -1.36 -17.64
N PRO A 104 7.98 -0.23 -18.09
CA PRO A 104 6.68 0.20 -17.59
C PRO A 104 5.52 -0.62 -18.18
N TYR A 105 4.55 -1.00 -17.35
CA TYR A 105 3.26 -1.53 -17.82
C TYR A 105 2.29 -0.40 -18.22
N ASP A 106 1.36 -0.66 -19.13
CA ASP A 106 0.32 0.32 -19.52
C ASP A 106 -0.84 0.37 -18.51
N ASP A 107 -0.56 0.82 -17.29
CA ASP A 107 -1.51 0.83 -16.16
C ASP A 107 -1.47 2.11 -15.31
N LEU A 108 -0.80 3.16 -15.80
CA LEU A 108 -0.71 4.45 -15.10
C LEU A 108 -2.12 5.00 -14.85
N LYS A 109 -2.44 5.24 -13.57
CA LYS A 109 -3.70 5.88 -13.19
C LYS A 109 -3.44 6.90 -12.11
N ALA A 110 -3.85 8.14 -12.36
CA ALA A 110 -3.85 9.23 -11.39
C ALA A 110 -5.28 9.75 -11.22
N THR A 111 -5.68 10.00 -9.98
CA THR A 111 -6.99 10.50 -9.54
C THR A 111 -6.78 11.60 -8.49
N ASP A 112 -7.85 12.16 -7.94
CA ASP A 112 -7.77 13.14 -6.85
C ASP A 112 -7.41 12.51 -5.50
N HIS A 113 -7.22 11.19 -5.43
CA HIS A 113 -6.92 10.47 -4.20
C HIS A 113 -5.62 9.68 -4.23
N PHE A 114 -5.13 9.34 -5.43
CA PHE A 114 -3.92 8.54 -5.59
C PHE A 114 -3.34 8.61 -7.00
N ILE A 115 -2.09 8.17 -7.12
CA ILE A 115 -1.45 7.72 -8.36
C ILE A 115 -0.86 6.33 -8.20
N ARG A 116 -0.97 5.52 -9.25
CA ARG A 116 -0.41 4.16 -9.30
C ARG A 116 0.25 3.86 -10.64
N LYS A 117 1.26 3.01 -10.63
CA LYS A 117 2.00 2.56 -11.82
C LYS A 117 2.72 1.23 -11.51
N SER A 118 2.77 0.32 -12.47
CA SER A 118 3.57 -0.89 -12.36
C SER A 118 4.77 -0.87 -13.30
N PHE A 119 5.81 -1.59 -12.88
CA PHE A 119 7.02 -1.81 -13.66
C PHE A 119 7.48 -3.26 -13.55
N LYS A 120 8.07 -3.79 -14.61
CA LYS A 120 8.89 -4.98 -14.55
C LYS A 120 10.33 -4.56 -14.27
N VAL A 121 10.97 -5.26 -13.34
CA VAL A 121 12.34 -5.03 -12.89
C VAL A 121 12.98 -6.41 -12.71
N ASP A 122 13.94 -6.74 -13.57
CA ASP A 122 14.54 -8.08 -13.64
C ASP A 122 13.46 -9.19 -13.76
N GLN A 123 13.34 -10.03 -12.73
CA GLN A 123 12.39 -11.14 -12.64
C GLN A 123 11.12 -10.79 -11.85
N GLU A 124 10.98 -9.53 -11.42
CA GLU A 124 9.89 -9.07 -10.57
C GLU A 124 8.95 -8.11 -11.30
N THR A 125 7.70 -8.13 -10.88
CA THR A 125 6.77 -7.02 -11.08
C THR A 125 6.69 -6.20 -9.80
N GLN A 126 6.84 -4.87 -9.92
CA GLN A 126 6.71 -3.92 -8.83
C GLN A 126 5.50 -3.01 -9.06
N TYR A 127 4.60 -2.97 -8.07
CA TYR A 127 3.36 -2.21 -8.10
C TYR A 127 3.49 -1.02 -7.15
N TYR A 128 3.52 0.19 -7.69
CA TYR A 128 3.63 1.43 -6.93
C TYR A 128 2.26 2.07 -6.76
N PHE A 129 1.91 2.43 -5.53
CA PHE A 129 0.69 3.16 -5.20
C PHE A 129 1.00 4.27 -4.20
N THR A 130 0.64 5.50 -4.53
CA THR A 130 0.85 6.67 -3.67
C THR A 130 -0.46 7.40 -3.44
N SER A 131 -0.79 7.65 -2.19
CA SER A 131 -1.95 8.46 -1.78
C SER A 131 -1.51 9.60 -0.85
N ALA A 132 -2.37 10.57 -0.66
CA ALA A 132 -2.13 11.68 0.27
C ALA A 132 -3.41 12.06 1.02
N ARG A 133 -3.26 12.50 2.27
CA ARG A 133 -4.36 12.95 3.13
C ARG A 133 -3.90 14.12 4.00
N ILE A 134 -4.83 15.01 4.33
CA ILE A 134 -4.61 16.10 5.29
C ILE A 134 -5.12 15.61 6.65
N ILE A 135 -4.28 15.67 7.68
CA ILE A 135 -4.62 15.32 9.06
C ILE A 135 -4.14 16.46 9.95
N GLY A 136 -5.09 17.23 10.51
CA GLY A 136 -4.76 18.45 11.24
C GLY A 136 -4.03 19.46 10.35
N ASP A 137 -2.83 19.87 10.75
CA ASP A 137 -1.93 20.77 10.02
C ASP A 137 -0.88 20.04 9.18
N ARG A 138 -1.05 18.72 8.97
CA ARG A 138 -0.07 17.87 8.28
C ARG A 138 -0.61 17.32 6.97
N LEU A 139 0.22 17.39 5.94
CA LEU A 139 0.07 16.58 4.75
C LEU A 139 0.79 15.25 4.97
N VAL A 140 0.04 14.15 4.87
CA VAL A 140 0.57 12.80 4.98
C VAL A 140 0.52 12.14 3.61
N ILE A 141 1.70 11.81 3.07
CA ILE A 141 1.87 11.07 1.82
C ILE A 141 2.17 9.62 2.19
N SER A 142 1.35 8.69 1.70
CA SER A 142 1.52 7.25 1.95
C SER A 142 1.96 6.56 0.67
N GLU A 143 3.08 5.84 0.73
CA GLU A 143 3.62 5.04 -0.35
C GLU A 143 3.48 3.56 -0.02
N PHE A 144 2.85 2.82 -0.93
CA PHE A 144 2.70 1.38 -0.86
C PHE A 144 3.38 0.77 -2.08
N ILE A 145 4.22 -0.23 -1.85
CA ILE A 145 4.91 -0.96 -2.92
C ILE A 145 4.73 -2.44 -2.66
N ILE A 146 4.14 -3.17 -3.62
CA ILE A 146 4.21 -4.63 -3.67
C ILE A 146 5.28 -5.01 -4.70
N ARG A 147 6.15 -5.93 -4.33
CA ARG A 147 7.06 -6.64 -5.24
C ARG A 147 6.58 -8.08 -5.34
N GLU A 148 6.48 -8.61 -6.55
CA GLU A 148 6.07 -9.98 -6.83
C GLU A 148 7.07 -10.59 -7.82
N ILE A 149 7.67 -11.73 -7.46
CA ILE A 149 8.47 -12.50 -8.41
C ILE A 149 7.52 -13.08 -9.46
N GLY A 150 7.80 -12.78 -10.73
CA GLY A 150 7.02 -13.25 -11.87
C GLY A 150 6.26 -12.16 -12.62
N LEU A 151 5.28 -12.61 -13.40
CA LEU A 151 4.55 -11.79 -14.36
C LEU A 151 3.52 -10.88 -13.69
N TYR A 152 3.13 -9.82 -14.41
CA TYR A 152 2.11 -8.88 -13.99
C TYR A 152 0.80 -9.56 -13.58
N ASN A 153 0.38 -9.26 -12.37
CA ASN A 153 -0.82 -9.74 -11.72
C ASN A 153 -1.78 -8.57 -11.50
N ARG A 154 -2.86 -8.56 -12.28
CA ARG A 154 -3.90 -7.53 -12.22
C ARG A 154 -4.57 -7.36 -10.86
N LEU A 155 -4.36 -8.28 -9.90
CA LEU A 155 -4.94 -8.23 -8.56
C LEU A 155 -4.16 -7.36 -7.58
N MET A 156 -2.89 -7.08 -7.86
CA MET A 156 -2.05 -6.37 -6.92
C MET A 156 -2.45 -4.90 -6.78
N MET A 157 -2.87 -4.24 -7.85
CA MET A 157 -3.38 -2.87 -7.78
C MET A 157 -4.70 -2.74 -6.98
N PRO A 158 -5.74 -3.57 -7.23
CA PRO A 158 -6.90 -3.67 -6.35
C PRO A 158 -6.55 -3.97 -4.89
N THR A 159 -5.57 -4.85 -4.66
CA THR A 159 -5.08 -5.18 -3.31
C THR A 159 -4.50 -3.95 -2.62
N LEU A 160 -3.64 -3.18 -3.31
CA LEU A 160 -3.08 -1.93 -2.80
C LEU A 160 -4.15 -0.88 -2.51
N GLU A 161 -5.18 -0.75 -3.35
CA GLU A 161 -6.32 0.14 -3.09
C GLU A 161 -7.07 -0.25 -1.81
N ILE A 162 -7.34 -1.54 -1.60
CA ILE A 162 -8.00 -2.05 -0.38
C ILE A 162 -7.14 -1.78 0.85
N ILE A 163 -5.82 -2.04 0.77
CA ILE A 163 -4.86 -1.75 1.85
C ILE A 163 -4.86 -0.26 2.18
N ASN A 164 -4.74 0.62 1.17
CA ASN A 164 -4.80 2.07 1.37
C ASN A 164 -6.10 2.53 2.02
N ASN A 165 -7.25 1.98 1.60
CA ASN A 165 -8.55 2.35 2.16
C ASN A 165 -8.69 1.92 3.64
N SER A 166 -7.91 0.94 4.09
CA SER A 166 -7.85 0.52 5.48
C SER A 166 -6.91 1.35 6.37
N LEU A 167 -6.13 2.26 5.78
CA LEU A 167 -5.20 3.11 6.51
C LEU A 167 -5.97 4.05 7.44
N GLU A 168 -5.69 4.00 8.73
CA GLU A 168 -6.37 4.77 9.77
C GLU A 168 -5.32 5.52 10.60
N TYR A 169 -5.51 6.82 10.80
CA TYR A 169 -4.67 7.60 11.73
C TYR A 169 -5.09 7.30 13.16
N THR A 170 -4.12 7.04 14.02
CA THR A 170 -4.32 6.65 15.43
C THR A 170 -3.52 7.50 16.41
N GLY A 171 -2.85 8.56 15.93
CA GLY A 171 -2.23 9.55 16.81
C GLY A 171 -3.28 10.34 17.59
N ASP A 172 -2.88 10.90 18.73
CA ASP A 172 -3.77 11.55 19.68
C ASP A 172 -4.65 12.62 18.98
N SER A 173 -5.96 12.42 19.10
CA SER A 173 -7.05 13.34 18.77
C SER A 173 -7.27 14.35 19.88
#